data_AF-A0A1Q8SBC6-F1
#
_entry.id   AF-A0A1Q8SBC6-F1
#
_cell.length_a   1.000
_cell.length_b   1.000
_cell.length_c   1.000
_cell.angle_alpha   90.00
_cell.angle_beta   90.00
_cell.angle_gamma   90.00
#
_symmetry.space_group_name_H-M   'P 1'
#
loop_
_entity.id
_entity.type
_entity.pdbx_description
1 polymer ?
#
loop_
_entity_poly.entity_id
_entity_poly.type
_entity_poly.pdbx_seq_one_letter_code
_entity_poly.pdbx_strand_id
1 'polypeptide(L)' 'MANTVKVTQTRSSIGRLPKHKATLRGLGLRRIGHTVELEDTPCVRGMINQVYYMVKVEG' A
#
# COMPACT_ATOMS: atom_id res chain seq x y z
N MET A 1 -18.73 -10.51 -3.42
CA MET A 1 -17.67 -11.15 -2.61
C MET A 1 -16.52 -10.17 -2.56
N ALA A 2 -16.36 -9.46 -1.45
CA ALA A 2 -15.27 -8.50 -1.29
C ALA A 2 -13.99 -9.29 -1.05
N ASN A 3 -13.22 -9.52 -2.11
CA ASN A 3 -11.86 -10.02 -1.95
C ASN A 3 -11.10 -8.91 -1.19
N THR A 4 -10.64 -9.20 0.01
CA THR A 4 -9.85 -8.27 0.79
C THR A 4 -8.37 -8.53 0.49
N VAL A 5 -7.62 -7.48 0.18
CA VAL A 5 -6.18 -7.53 -0.01
C VAL A 5 -5.49 -7.02 1.24
N LYS A 6 -4.54 -7.80 1.74
CA LYS A 6 -3.63 -7.39 2.81
C LYS A 6 -2.44 -6.69 2.19
N VAL A 7 -2.24 -5.43 2.53
CA VAL A 7 -1.10 -4.64 2.08
C VAL A 7 -0.18 -4.41 3.26
N THR A 8 1.06 -4.87 3.13
CA THR A 8 2.12 -4.70 4.15
C THR A 8 3.20 -3.77 3.62
N GLN A 9 3.55 -2.74 4.38
CA GLN A 9 4.70 -1.91 4.01
C GLN A 9 6.02 -2.65 4.33
N THR A 10 6.78 -3.03 3.31
CA THR A 10 8.08 -3.73 3.49
C THR A 10 9.25 -2.77 3.45
N ARG A 11 9.13 -1.63 2.78
CA ARG A 11 10.22 -0.65 2.64
C ARG A 11 9.87 0.72 3.21
N SER A 12 10.90 1.40 3.70
CA SER A 12 10.79 2.77 4.21
C SER A 12 10.38 3.76 3.12
N SER A 13 9.56 4.75 3.51
CA SER A 13 9.16 5.88 2.66
C SER A 13 10.15 7.05 2.67
N ILE A 14 11.23 6.97 3.47
CA ILE A 14 12.30 7.97 3.51
C ILE A 14 13.02 8.03 2.15
N GLY A 15 13.31 9.25 1.68
CA GLY A 15 13.96 9.47 0.37
C GLY A 15 13.10 9.17 -0.86
N ARG A 16 11.82 8.81 -0.69
CA ARG A 16 10.90 8.54 -1.80
C ARG A 16 10.16 9.80 -2.26
N LEU A 17 9.69 9.75 -3.51
CA LEU A 17 8.91 10.80 -4.13
C LEU A 17 7.71 11.19 -3.24
N PRO A 18 7.36 12.48 -3.16
CA PRO A 18 6.22 12.95 -2.37
C PRO A 18 4.91 12.25 -2.74
N LYS A 19 4.71 11.93 -4.02
CA LYS A 19 3.54 11.19 -4.52
C LYS A 19 3.40 9.82 -3.87
N HIS A 20 4.47 9.01 -3.86
CA HIS A 20 4.45 7.68 -3.22
C HIS A 20 4.24 7.76 -1.71
N LYS A 21 4.80 8.79 -1.04
CA LYS A 21 4.54 9.04 0.37
C LYS A 21 3.06 9.32 0.64
N ALA A 22 2.42 10.11 -0.23
CA ALA A 22 0.99 10.39 -0.14
C ALA A 22 0.15 9.12 -0.37
N THR A 23 0.50 8.28 -1.36
CA THR A 23 -0.18 7.01 -1.61
C THR A 23 -0.08 6.06 -0.41
N LEU A 24 1.11 5.92 0.20
CA LEU A 24 1.28 5.08 1.40
C LEU A 24 0.44 5.58 2.58
N ARG A 25 0.39 6.91 2.80
CA ARG A 25 -0.48 7.51 3.82
C ARG A 25 -1.97 7.31 3.50
N GLY A 26 -2.37 7.43 2.23
CA GLY A 26 -3.73 7.20 1.75
C GLY A 26 -4.19 5.76 1.93
N LEU A 27 -3.28 4.80 1.76
CA LEU A 27 -3.51 3.37 2.05
C LEU A 27 -3.46 3.04 3.56
N GLY A 28 -3.21 4.01 4.44
CA GLY A 28 -3.15 3.80 5.89
C GLY A 28 -1.83 3.19 6.39
N LEU A 29 -0.80 3.09 5.55
CA LEU A 29 0.51 2.55 5.91
C LEU A 29 1.36 3.62 6.60
N ARG A 30 1.55 3.48 7.92
CA ARG A 30 2.26 4.46 8.76
C ARG A 30 3.68 4.04 9.15
N ARG A 31 3.98 2.74 9.18
CA ARG A 31 5.27 2.18 9.63
C ARG A 31 5.65 0.94 8.82
N ILE A 32 6.95 0.62 8.76
CA ILE A 32 7.44 -0.62 8.18
C ILE A 32 6.88 -1.81 8.97
N GLY A 33 6.40 -2.84 8.28
CA GLY A 33 5.71 -3.99 8.86
C GLY A 33 4.24 -3.75 9.19
N HIS A 34 3.69 -2.56 8.92
CA HIS A 34 2.26 -2.31 9.10
C HIS A 34 1.46 -2.99 7.99
N THR A 35 0.52 -3.84 8.39
CA THR A 35 -0.45 -4.52 7.54
C THR A 35 -1.78 -3.79 7.60
N VAL A 36 -2.40 -3.52 6.44
CA VAL A 36 -3.77 -2.98 6.34
C VAL A 36 -4.57 -3.88 5.43
N GLU A 37 -5.78 -4.23 5.86
CA GLU A 37 -6.76 -4.93 5.04
C GLU A 37 -7.58 -3.89 4.28
N LEU A 38 -7.58 -3.96 2.95
CA LEU A 38 -8.39 -3.09 2.08
C LEU A 38 -9.25 -3.94 1.16
N GLU A 39 -10.37 -3.38 0.72
CA GLU A 39 -11.19 -4.00 -0.33
C GLU A 39 -10.46 -3.97 -1.67
N ASP A 40 -10.50 -5.10 -2.39
CA ASP A 40 -9.91 -5.25 -3.73
C ASP A 40 -10.75 -4.52 -4.77
N THR A 41 -10.58 -3.20 -4.80
CA THR A 41 -11.14 -2.32 -5.83
C THR A 41 -10.07 -1.98 -6.87
N PRO A 42 -10.44 -1.73 -8.13
CA PRO A 42 -9.48 -1.30 -9.15
C PRO A 42 -8.75 -0.01 -8.77
N CYS A 43 -9.38 0.87 -7.99
CA CYS A 43 -8.74 2.06 -7.43
C CYS A 43 -7.61 1.71 -6.45
N VAL A 44 -7.86 0.78 -5.51
CA VAL A 44 -6.84 0.32 -4.55
C VAL A 44 -5.70 -0.39 -5.27
N ARG A 45 -5.99 -1.23 -6.27
CA ARG A 45 -4.94 -1.83 -7.13
C ARG A 45 -4.10 -0.78 -7.85
N GLY A 46 -4.72 0.28 -8.37
CA GLY A 46 -4.00 1.38 -9.00
C GLY A 46 -3.03 2.08 -8.04
N MET A 47 -3.48 2.34 -6.81
CA MET A 47 -2.63 2.91 -5.75
C MET A 47 -1.49 1.96 -5.37
N ILE A 48 -1.77 0.68 -5.16
CA ILE A 48 -0.77 -0.36 -4.87
C ILE A 48 0.26 -0.45 -5.99
N ASN A 49 -0.17 -0.44 -7.25
CA ASN A 49 0.73 -0.55 -8.40
C ASN A 49 1.70 0.64 -8.49
N GLN A 50 1.29 1.84 -8.04
CA GLN A 50 2.23 2.97 -7.94
C GLN A 50 3.33 2.75 -6.90
N VAL A 51 3.08 1.95 -5.86
CA VAL A 51 4.02 1.71 -4.75
C VAL A 51 4.46 0.25 -4.65
N TYR A 52 4.32 -0.53 -5.74
CA TYR A 52 4.48 -1.99 -5.77
C TYR A 52 5.82 -2.48 -5.18
N TYR A 53 6.89 -1.72 -5.36
CA TYR A 53 8.24 -2.05 -4.91
C TYR A 53 8.45 -1.78 -3.40
N MET A 54 7.48 -1.20 -2.72
CA MET A 54 7.53 -0.85 -1.29
C MET A 54 6.50 -1.59 -0.44
N VAL A 55 5.54 -2.23 -1.08
CA VAL A 55 4.44 -2.93 -0.42
C VAL A 55 4.45 -4.39 -0.83
N LYS A 56 4.11 -5.26 0.11
CA LYS A 56 3.81 -6.66 -0.15
C LYS A 56 2.29 -6.79 -0.09
N VAL A 57 1.70 -7.30 -1.16
CA VAL A 57 0.27 -7.61 -1.19
C VAL A 57 0.11 -9.10 -0.96
N GLU A 58 -0.76 -9.46 -0.04
CA GLU A 58 -1.19 -10.82 0.23
C GLU A 58 -2.71 -10.86 0.00
N GLY A 59 -3.14 -11.66 -0.96
CA GLY A 59 -4.53 -11.74 -1.42
C GLY A 59 -4.74 -12.99 -2.24
#